data_AF-A0A9D7S572-F1
#
_entry.id   AF-A0A9D7S572-F1
#
_cell.length_a   1.000
_cell.length_b   1.000
_cell.length_c   1.000
_cell.angle_alpha   90.00
_cell.angle_beta   90.00
_cell.angle_gamma   90.00
#
_symmetry.space_group_name_H-M   'P 1'
#
loop_
_entity.id
_entity.type
_entity.pdbx_description
1 polymer ?
#
loop_
_entity_poly.entity_id
_entity_poly.type
_entity_poly.pdbx_seq_one_letter_code
_entity_poly.pdbx_strand_id
1 'polypeptide(L)' 'MTKTTIIKNINSLLESIEDQEMLESIYDLLENYRNSKTLNTWDKLTIEQKNKILQAYSESENDENLIPMDKVIKMK' A
#
# COMPACT_ATOMS: atom_id res chain seq x y z
N MET A 1 19.40 -9.85 -10.75
CA MET A 1 19.15 -9.34 -12.12
C MET A 1 19.65 -7.91 -12.22
N THR A 2 20.24 -7.50 -13.35
CA THR A 2 20.63 -6.09 -13.57
C THR A 2 19.42 -5.29 -14.06
N LYS A 3 19.40 -3.96 -13.85
CA LYS A 3 18.34 -3.07 -14.37
C LYS A 3 18.10 -3.28 -15.86
N THR A 4 19.18 -3.39 -16.63
CA THR A 4 19.14 -3.60 -18.08
C THR A 4 18.49 -4.94 -18.44
N THR A 5 18.80 -6.01 -17.70
CA THR A 5 18.16 -7.33 -17.90
C THR A 5 16.67 -7.29 -17.60
N ILE A 6 16.24 -6.59 -16.54
CA ILE A 6 14.82 -6.47 -16.16
C ILE A 6 14.04 -5.74 -17.25
N ILE A 7 14.53 -4.60 -17.72
CA ILE A 7 13.88 -3.82 -18.78
C ILE A 7 13.76 -4.66 -20.05
N LYS A 8 14.83 -5.36 -20.45
CA LYS A 8 14.82 -6.22 -21.63
C LYS A 8 13.73 -7.29 -21.52
N ASN A 9 13.66 -7.98 -20.38
CA ASN A 9 12.69 -9.05 -20.17
C ASN A 9 11.24 -8.53 -20.18
N ILE A 10 11.00 -7.35 -19.57
CA ILE A 10 9.67 -6.72 -19.59
C ILE A 10 9.26 -6.35 -21.02
N ASN A 11 10.15 -5.72 -21.79
CA ASN A 11 9.85 -5.35 -23.17
C ASN A 11 9.50 -6.57 -24.02
N SER A 12 10.27 -7.67 -23.92
CA SER A 12 9.98 -8.90 -24.66
C SER A 12 8.65 -9.53 -24.26
N LEU A 13 8.23 -9.42 -22.99
CA LEU A 13 6.91 -9.87 -22.55
C LEU A 13 5.80 -8.99 -23.15
N LEU A 14 5.97 -7.68 -23.16
CA LEU A 14 5.00 -6.74 -23.74
C LEU A 14 4.84 -6.95 -25.25
N GLU A 15 5.95 -7.18 -25.97
CA GLU A 15 5.96 -7.45 -27.42
C GLU A 15 5.25 -8.77 -27.78
N SER A 16 5.20 -9.75 -26.86
CA SER A 16 4.53 -11.03 -27.11
C SER A 16 3.01 -11.01 -26.92
N ILE A 17 2.44 -9.89 -26.45
CA ILE A 17 1.00 -9.76 -26.21
C ILE A 17 0.35 -9.23 -27.47
N GLU A 18 -0.51 -10.03 -28.08
CA GLU A 18 -1.28 -9.66 -29.28
C GLU A 18 -2.63 -9.00 -28.91
N ASP A 19 -3.13 -9.26 -27.70
CA ASP A 19 -4.42 -8.75 -27.21
C ASP A 19 -4.29 -7.30 -26.72
N GLN A 20 -5.01 -6.39 -27.38
CA GLN A 20 -4.96 -4.96 -27.06
C GLN A 20 -5.57 -4.64 -25.69
N GLU A 21 -6.66 -5.29 -25.29
CA GLU A 21 -7.32 -5.03 -24.00
C GLU A 21 -6.40 -5.44 -22.83
N MET A 22 -5.67 -6.54 -23.01
CA MET A 22 -4.66 -7.00 -22.08
C MET A 22 -3.49 -6.01 -21.98
N LEU A 23 -3.04 -5.47 -23.12
CA LEU A 23 -1.97 -4.48 -23.14
C LEU A 23 -2.37 -3.16 -22.47
N GLU A 24 -3.61 -2.69 -22.70
CA GLU A 24 -4.19 -1.53 -22.03
C GLU A 24 -4.27 -1.74 -20.51
N SER A 25 -4.70 -2.92 -20.06
CA SER A 25 -4.75 -3.27 -18.64
C SER A 25 -3.37 -3.26 -17.98
N ILE A 26 -2.34 -3.72 -18.68
CA ILE A 26 -0.96 -3.71 -18.18
C ILE A 26 -0.40 -2.28 -18.15
N TYR A 27 -0.73 -1.46 -19.16
CA TYR A 27 -0.37 -0.04 -19.18
C TYR A 27 -0.94 0.69 -17.97
N ASP A 28 -2.24 0.54 -17.71
CA ASP A 28 -2.91 1.14 -16.56
C ASP A 28 -2.29 0.70 -15.23
N LEU A 29 -1.91 -0.58 -15.11
CA LEU A 29 -1.22 -1.09 -13.93
C LEU A 29 0.14 -0.40 -13.74
N LEU A 30 0.96 -0.29 -14.78
CA LEU A 30 2.27 0.35 -14.72
C LEU A 30 2.18 1.86 -14.44
N GLU A 31 1.19 2.52 -15.03
CA GLU A 31 0.80 3.90 -14.73
C GLU A 31 0.44 4.07 -13.26
N ASN A 32 -0.43 3.20 -12.75
CA ASN A 32 -0.82 3.20 -11.36
C ASN A 32 0.40 3.02 -10.45
N TYR A 33 1.32 2.10 -10.74
CA TYR A 33 2.55 1.95 -9.96
C TYR A 33 3.49 3.15 -10.03
N ARG A 34 3.58 3.80 -11.20
CA ARG A 34 4.38 5.02 -11.37
C ARG A 34 3.82 6.18 -10.55
N ASN A 35 2.50 6.30 -10.53
CA ASN A 35 1.78 7.37 -9.84
C ASN A 35 1.56 7.06 -8.36
N SER A 36 1.55 5.77 -7.97
CA SER A 36 1.44 5.30 -6.60
C SER A 36 2.76 5.34 -5.84
N LYS A 37 3.75 6.10 -6.32
CA LYS A 37 5.08 6.28 -5.72
C LYS A 37 4.91 6.67 -4.24
N THR A 38 4.86 5.64 -3.39
CA THR A 38 4.80 5.71 -1.92
C THR A 38 3.98 6.87 -1.38
N LEU A 39 2.67 6.88 -1.63
CA LEU A 39 1.78 7.53 -0.67
C LEU A 39 1.75 6.61 0.55
N ASN A 40 2.64 6.85 1.52
CA ASN A 40 2.53 6.22 2.82
C ASN A 40 1.07 6.36 3.26
N THR A 41 0.47 5.31 3.82
CA THR A 41 -0.93 5.37 4.29
C THR A 41 -1.16 6.61 5.17
N TRP A 42 -0.14 7.02 5.92
CA TRP A 42 -0.07 8.28 6.64
C TRP A 42 -0.39 9.52 5.79
N ASP A 43 0.17 9.66 4.60
CA ASP A 43 0.02 10.83 3.74
C ASP A 43 -1.38 10.95 3.13
N LYS A 44 -2.16 9.86 3.13
CA LYS A 44 -3.56 9.83 2.67
C LYS A 44 -4.57 10.23 3.76
N LEU A 45 -4.16 10.30 5.02
CA LEU A 45 -5.06 10.62 6.13
C LEU A 45 -5.31 12.13 6.21
N THR A 46 -6.55 12.51 6.53
CA THR A 46 -6.88 13.90 6.88
C THR A 46 -6.15 14.32 8.16
N ILE A 47 -6.03 15.63 8.40
CA ILE A 47 -5.44 16.16 9.63
C ILE A 47 -6.16 15.59 10.87
N GLU A 48 -7.49 15.50 10.82
CA GLU A 48 -8.30 14.93 11.91
C GLU A 48 -7.97 13.45 12.16
N GLN A 49 -7.85 12.65 11.10
CA GLN A 49 -7.51 11.23 11.21
C GLN A 49 -6.10 11.03 11.76
N LYS A 50 -5.13 11.85 11.34
CA LYS A 50 -3.76 11.84 11.90
C LYS A 50 -3.78 12.17 13.39
N ASN A 51 -4.50 13.21 13.79
CA ASN A 51 -4.62 13.61 15.18
C ASN A 51 -5.24 12.51 16.05
N LYS A 52 -6.28 11.82 15.56
CA LYS A 52 -6.87 10.67 16.26
C LYS A 52 -5.89 9.53 16.48
N ILE A 53 -5.07 9.21 15.48
CA ILE A 53 -4.03 8.17 15.62
C ILE A 53 -2.98 8.57 16.64
N LEU A 54 -2.48 9.82 16.58
CA LEU A 54 -1.50 10.33 17.54
C LEU A 54 -2.07 10.38 18.96
N GLN A 55 -3.33 10.76 19.10
CA GLN A 55 -4.04 10.76 20.36
C GLN A 55 -4.17 9.33 20.92
N ALA A 56 -4.66 8.38 20.11
CA ALA A 56 -4.79 6.98 20.53
C ALA A 56 -3.43 6.37 20.93
N TYR A 57 -2.35 6.74 20.22
CA TYR A 57 -0.99 6.35 20.58
C TYR A 57 -0.60 6.91 21.97
N SER A 58 -0.80 8.20 22.20
CA SER A 58 -0.53 8.82 23.50
C SER A 58 -1.38 8.23 24.63
N GLU A 59 -2.65 7.93 24.36
CA GLU A 59 -3.57 7.32 25.33
C GLU A 59 -3.16 5.89 25.67
N SER A 60 -2.55 5.16 24.73
CA SER A 60 -2.07 3.79 24.93
C SER A 60 -0.86 3.67 25.85
N GLU A 61 -0.13 4.77 26.10
CA GLU A 61 0.95 4.80 27.10
C GLU A 61 0.41 4.80 28.54
N ASN A 62 -0.89 5.00 28.74
CA ASN A 62 -1.55 4.83 30.03
C ASN A 62 -2.19 3.43 30.12
N ASP A 63 -1.64 2.59 31.00
CA ASP A 63 -2.11 1.22 31.25
C ASP A 63 -3.60 1.14 31.62
N GLU A 64 -4.17 2.18 32.26
CA GLU A 64 -5.60 2.22 32.60
C GLU A 64 -6.52 2.28 31.37
N ASN A 65 -6.00 2.77 30.24
CA ASN A 65 -6.72 2.82 28.97
C ASN A 65 -6.60 1.52 28.17
N LEU A 66 -5.75 0.59 28.60
CA LEU A 66 -5.54 -0.67 27.89
C LEU A 66 -6.60 -1.70 28.28
N ILE A 67 -7.06 -2.44 27.28
CA ILE A 67 -7.92 -3.60 27.51
C ILE A 67 -7.07 -4.85 27.71
N PRO A 68 -7.41 -5.71 28.69
CA PRO A 68 -6.77 -7.01 28.86
C PRO A 68 -6.81 -7.87 27.59
N MET A 69 -5.70 -8.55 27.29
CA MET A 69 -5.52 -9.34 26.06
C MET A 69 -6.56 -10.46 25.89
N ASP A 70 -6.99 -11.06 27.00
CA ASP A 70 -8.03 -12.09 27.02
C ASP A 70 -9.40 -11.56 26.59
N LYS A 71 -9.65 -10.25 26.72
CA LYS A 71 -10.86 -9.60 26.19
C LYS A 71 -10.75 -9.30 24.69
N VAL A 72 -9.55 -9.00 24.19
CA VAL A 72 -9.29 -8.77 22.76
C VAL A 72 -9.53 -10.05 21.95
N ILE A 73 -9.02 -11.19 22.42
CA ILE A 73 -9.08 -12.46 21.70
C ILE A 73 -10.52 -12.99 21.59
N LYS A 74 -11.39 -12.69 22.56
CA LYS A 74 -12.80 -13.12 22.56
C LYS A 74 -13.71 -12.30 21.62
N MET A 75 -13.24 -11.17 21.10
CA MET A 75 -13.99 -10.32 20.16
C MET A 75 -13.79 -10.72 18.68
N LYS A 76 -12.94 -11.70 18.39
CA LYS A 76 -12.80 -12.32 17.06
C LYS A 76 -13.66 -13.58 16.94
#